data_AF-A0A2R5HIZ7-F1
#
_entry.id   AF-A0A2R5HIZ7-F1
#
_cell.length_a   1.000
_cell.length_b   1.000
_cell.length_c   1.000
_cell.angle_alpha   90.00
_cell.angle_beta   90.00
_cell.angle_gamma   90.00
#
_symmetry.space_group_name_H-M   'P 1'
#
loop_
_entity.id
_entity.type
_entity.pdbx_description
1 polymer ?
#
loop_
_entity_poly.entity_id
_entity_poly.type
_entity_poly.pdbx_seq_one_letter_code
_entity_poly.pdbx_strand_id
1 'polypeptide(L)' 'MIYVNTGSTDPYFNFAVEEYFMTEKKLDELVLLFWQTQPTVMLGRYQNAYQELNLEAVKRDNVRIVRR' A
#
# COMPACT_ATOMS: atom_id res chain seq x y z
N MET A 1 3.10 11.32 -20.28
CA MET A 1 2.50 10.54 -19.17
C MET A 1 3.29 9.25 -19.05
N ILE A 2 3.82 8.97 -17.87
CA ILE A 2 4.63 7.80 -17.56
C ILE A 2 3.75 6.76 -16.87
N TYR A 3 3.76 5.53 -17.38
CA TYR A 3 3.12 4.40 -16.70
C TYR A 3 4.17 3.58 -15.94
N VAL A 4 3.88 3.29 -14.67
CA VAL A 4 4.74 2.46 -13.81
C VAL A 4 4.01 1.18 -13.44
N ASN A 5 4.66 0.04 -13.66
CA ASN A 5 4.20 -1.27 -13.24
C ASN A 5 5.19 -1.85 -12.23
N THR A 6 4.73 -2.10 -11.00
CA THR A 6 5.60 -2.62 -9.93
C THR A 6 5.90 -4.12 -10.07
N GLY A 7 5.08 -4.87 -10.82
CA GLY A 7 5.13 -6.33 -10.89
C GLY A 7 4.92 -7.03 -9.54
N SER A 8 4.52 -6.30 -8.50
CA SER A 8 4.48 -6.76 -7.12
C SER A 8 3.07 -6.71 -6.56
N THR A 9 2.75 -7.72 -5.76
CA THR A 9 1.53 -7.77 -4.94
C THR A 9 1.83 -7.50 -3.46
N ASP A 10 3.06 -7.15 -3.12
CA ASP A 10 3.43 -6.77 -1.76
C ASP A 10 2.94 -5.34 -1.46
N PRO A 11 2.00 -5.17 -0.52
CA PRO A 11 1.49 -3.84 -0.19
C PRO A 11 2.57 -2.91 0.35
N TYR A 12 3.57 -3.40 1.09
CA TYR A 12 4.62 -2.55 1.67
C TYR A 12 5.47 -1.92 0.57
N PHE A 13 5.84 -2.73 -0.43
CA PHE A 13 6.59 -2.25 -1.59
C PHE A 13 5.76 -1.29 -2.44
N ASN A 14 4.51 -1.63 -2.72
CA ASN A 14 3.65 -0.81 -3.58
C ASN A 14 3.38 0.58 -2.98
N PHE A 15 3.11 0.67 -1.67
CA PHE A 15 2.98 1.95 -0.99
C PHE A 15 4.29 2.74 -0.95
N ALA A 16 5.44 2.08 -0.78
CA ALA A 16 6.74 2.76 -0.83
C ALA A 16 7.02 3.36 -2.22
N VAL A 17 6.67 2.64 -3.29
CA VAL A 17 6.79 3.16 -4.66
C VAL A 17 5.86 4.35 -4.89
N GLU A 18 4.61 4.26 -4.42
CA GLU A 18 3.65 5.36 -4.49
C GLU A 18 4.18 6.61 -3.76
N GLU A 19 4.63 6.46 -2.51
CA GLU A 19 5.18 7.56 -1.73
C GLU A 19 6.42 8.16 -2.40
N TYR A 20 7.36 7.34 -2.89
CA TYR A 20 8.57 7.79 -3.57
C TYR A 20 8.26 8.69 -4.78
N PHE A 21 7.30 8.33 -5.63
CA PHE A 21 6.91 9.17 -6.76
C PHE A 21 6.11 10.41 -6.35
N MET A 22 5.42 10.39 -5.20
CA MET A 22 4.75 11.58 -4.68
C MET A 22 5.72 12.57 -4.05
N THR A 23 6.68 12.10 -3.26
CA THR A 23 7.46 12.94 -2.34
C THR A 23 8.89 13.20 -2.82
N GLU A 24 9.57 12.19 -3.35
CA GLU A 24 11.01 12.23 -3.65
C GLU A 24 11.30 12.42 -5.14
N LYS A 25 10.80 11.53 -6.00
CA LYS A 25 11.11 11.54 -7.42
C LYS A 25 10.20 12.52 -8.17
N LYS A 26 10.71 13.72 -8.39
CA LYS A 26 10.04 14.72 -9.22
C LYS A 26 10.25 14.42 -10.70
N LEU A 27 9.14 14.37 -11.42
CA LEU A 27 9.06 14.19 -12.87
C LEU A 27 8.14 15.29 -13.41
N ASP A 28 8.48 15.82 -14.58
CA ASP A 28 7.68 16.86 -15.23
C ASP A 28 6.40 16.31 -15.89
N GLU A 29 6.28 14.98 -15.96
CA GLU A 29 5.14 14.28 -16.53
C GLU A 29 4.29 13.59 -15.47
N LEU A 30 2.97 13.49 -15.74
CA LEU A 30 2.04 12.70 -14.93
C LEU A 30 2.50 11.23 -14.84
N VAL A 31 2.56 10.70 -13.62
CA VAL A 31 2.78 9.27 -13.34
C VAL A 31 1.44 8.59 -13.11
N LEU A 32 1.20 7.50 -13.84
CA LEU A 32 0.10 6.57 -13.62
C LEU A 32 0.64 5.26 -13.07
N LEU A 33 0.14 4.84 -11.92
CA LEU A 33 0.55 3.62 -11.23
C LEU A 33 -0.69 2.80 -10.91
N PHE A 34 -0.72 1.55 -11.39
CA PHE A 34 -1.69 0.55 -10.96
C PHE A 34 -0.97 -0.58 -10.24
N TRP A 35 -1.56 -1.03 -9.15
CA TRP A 35 -1.11 -2.22 -8.44
C TRP A 35 -2.28 -2.86 -7.71
N GLN A 36 -2.06 -4.11 -7.32
CA GLN A 36 -2.94 -4.89 -6.48
C GLN A 36 -2.12 -5.45 -5.33
N THR A 37 -2.79 -5.98 -4.31
CA THR A 37 -2.11 -6.60 -3.18
C THR A 37 -2.53 -8.04 -3.01
N GLN A 38 -1.65 -8.83 -2.39
CA GLN A 38 -2.09 -9.99 -1.62
C GLN A 38 -3.12 -9.55 -0.55
N PRO A 39 -3.88 -10.47 0.08
CA PRO A 39 -4.86 -10.12 1.12
C PRO A 39 -4.27 -9.17 2.16
N THR A 40 -4.81 -7.95 2.23
CA THR A 40 -4.26 -6.84 3.02
C THR A 40 -5.37 -6.00 3.59
N VAL A 41 -5.27 -5.63 4.88
CA VAL A 41 -6.06 -4.56 5.48
C VAL A 41 -5.23 -3.27 5.44
N MET A 42 -5.81 -2.21 4.87
CA MET A 42 -5.19 -0.89 4.79
C MET A 42 -5.84 0.07 5.78
N LEU A 43 -5.14 0.37 6.86
CA LEU A 43 -5.57 1.35 7.86
C LEU A 43 -5.33 2.77 7.34
N GLY A 44 -6.26 3.66 7.58
CA GLY A 44 -6.04 5.09 7.41
C GLY A 44 -5.04 5.64 8.42
N ARG A 45 -4.33 6.70 8.04
CA ARG A 45 -3.27 7.35 8.81
C ARG A 45 -3.57 7.54 10.30
N TYR A 46 -4.80 7.90 10.65
CA TYR A 46 -5.19 8.22 12.02
C TYR A 46 -6.11 7.18 12.69
N GLN A 47 -6.35 6.02 12.07
CA GLN A 47 -7.20 4.98 12.66
C GLN A 47 -6.46 4.16 13.73
N ASN A 48 -7.19 3.77 14.78
CA ASN A 48 -6.65 2.89 15.82
C ASN A 48 -6.71 1.42 15.37
N ALA A 49 -5.54 0.83 15.12
CA ALA A 49 -5.42 -0.54 14.64
C ALA A 49 -6.14 -1.56 15.55
N TYR A 50 -6.07 -1.38 16.87
CA TYR A 50 -6.67 -2.31 17.82
C TYR A 50 -8.20 -2.24 17.87
N GLN A 51 -8.81 -1.15 17.37
CA GLN A 51 -10.26 -1.01 17.29
C GLN A 51 -10.82 -1.44 15.94
N GLU A 52 -10.01 -1.39 14.87
CA GLU A 52 -10.43 -1.73 13.51
C GLU A 52 -10.18 -3.20 13.16
N LEU A 53 -9.16 -3.82 13.77
CA LEU A 53 -8.68 -5.13 13.36
C LEU A 53 -9.20 -6.25 14.26
N ASN A 54 -9.71 -7.32 13.63
CA ASN A 54 -9.77 -8.63 14.25
C ASN A 54 -8.40 -9.31 14.13
N LEU A 55 -7.56 -9.15 15.16
CA LEU A 55 -6.17 -9.64 15.16
C LEU A 55 -6.07 -11.17 14.99
N GLU A 56 -7.01 -11.92 15.58
CA GLU A 56 -7.02 -13.39 15.47
C GLU A 56 -7.29 -13.84 14.03
N ALA A 57 -8.27 -13.23 13.35
CA ALA A 57 -8.56 -13.52 11.96
C ALA A 57 -7.40 -13.11 11.04
N VAL A 58 -6.82 -11.92 11.25
CA VAL A 58 -5.69 -11.43 10.46
C VAL A 58 -4.50 -12.38 10.56
N LYS A 59 -4.18 -12.86 11.77
CA LYS A 59 -3.08 -13.79 12.00
C LYS A 59 -3.37 -15.16 11.40
N ARG A 60 -4.59 -15.69 11.58
CA ARG A 60 -5.00 -16.99 11.04
C ARG A 60 -4.98 -17.02 9.52
N ASP A 61 -5.49 -15.98 8.88
CA ASP A 61 -5.67 -15.91 7.43
C ASP A 61 -4.46 -15.27 6.71
N ASN A 62 -3.38 -15.00 7.46
CA ASN A 62 -2.12 -14.40 6.99
C ASN A 62 -2.31 -13.11 6.18
N VAL A 63 -3.22 -12.25 6.64
CA VAL A 63 -3.55 -10.98 6.01
C VAL A 63 -2.49 -9.94 6.39
N ARG A 64 -1.95 -9.21 5.41
CA ARG A 64 -1.01 -8.11 5.70
C ARG A 64 -1.73 -6.91 6.30
N ILE A 65 -1.04 -6.11 7.10
CA ILE A 65 -1.58 -4.87 7.67
C ILE A 65 -0.65 -3.74 7.25
N VAL A 66 -1.20 -2.71 6.63
CA VAL A 66 -0.47 -1.48 6.28
C VAL A 66 -1.23 -0.25 6.75
N ARG A 67 -0.54 0.88 6.84
CA ARG A 67 -1.11 2.19 7.14
C ARG A 67 -0.79 3.15 5.99
N ARG A 68 -1.80 3.88 5.52
CA ARG A 68 -1.72 4.85 4.42
C ARG A 68 -2.31 6.20 4.83
#